data_AF-A0A512N7P4-F1
#
_entry.id   AF-A0A512N7P4-F1
#
_cell.length_a   1.000
_cell.length_b   1.000
_cell.length_c   1.000
_cell.angle_alpha   90.00
_cell.angle_beta   90.00
_cell.angle_gamma   90.00
#
_symmetry.space_group_name_H-M   'P 1'
#
loop_
_entity.id
_entity.type
_entity.pdbx_description
1 polymer ?
#
loop_
_entity_poly.entity_id
_entity_poly.type
_entity_poly.pdbx_seq_one_letter_code
_entity_poly.pdbx_strand_id
1 'polypeptide(L)' 'MAGDFTYGNQVTLADVCLVPQIYNARRFSCPLDAYPRTMAIASRCERLEPFIRAFPDTQEDAVVS' A
#
# COMPACT_ATOMS: atom_id res chain seq x y z
N MET A 1 9.97 -17.53 0.78
CA MET A 1 10.25 -17.24 2.20
C MET A 1 9.55 -15.94 2.57
N ALA A 2 8.84 -15.93 3.71
CA ALA A 2 8.22 -14.71 4.21
C ALA A 2 9.29 -13.75 4.75
N GLY A 3 9.08 -12.45 4.55
CA GLY A 3 9.93 -11.41 5.11
C GLY A 3 9.13 -10.15 5.41
N ASP A 4 9.87 -9.06 5.55
CA ASP A 4 9.40 -7.71 5.87
C ASP A 4 8.43 -7.11 4.83
N PHE A 5 8.49 -7.60 3.59
CA PHE A 5 7.63 -7.18 2.47
C PHE A 5 6.94 -8.39 1.82
N THR A 6 6.30 -8.19 0.67
CA THR A 6 5.59 -9.25 -0.05
C THR A 6 6.53 -10.40 -0.40
N TYR A 7 7.77 -10.09 -0.78
CA TYR A 7 8.81 -11.08 -1.07
C TYR A 7 10.17 -10.70 -0.45
N GLY A 8 10.54 -11.39 0.64
CA GLY A 8 11.80 -11.13 1.34
C GLY A 8 11.82 -9.79 2.07
N ASN A 9 13.00 -9.17 2.14
CA ASN A 9 13.26 -8.00 2.99
C ASN A 9 13.47 -6.69 2.19
N GLN A 10 13.14 -6.69 0.90
CA GLN A 10 13.18 -5.50 0.06
C GLN A 10 11.84 -5.30 -0.65
N VAL A 11 11.52 -4.05 -0.98
CA VAL A 11 10.36 -3.70 -1.80
C VAL A 11 10.55 -4.31 -3.19
N THR A 12 9.47 -4.90 -3.70
CA THR A 12 9.39 -5.47 -5.03
C THR A 12 8.20 -4.89 -5.79
N LEU A 13 8.07 -5.25 -7.07
CA LEU A 13 6.89 -4.88 -7.86
C LEU A 13 5.59 -5.37 -7.21
N ALA A 14 5.62 -6.49 -6.46
CA ALA A 14 4.45 -6.98 -5.76
C ALA A 14 3.93 -5.98 -4.72
N ASP A 15 4.82 -5.29 -4.01
CA ASP A 15 4.46 -4.26 -3.02
C ASP A 15 3.94 -2.98 -3.69
N VAL A 16 4.55 -2.60 -4.82
CA VAL A 16 4.11 -1.47 -5.65
C VAL A 16 2.69 -1.71 -6.18
N CYS A 17 2.35 -2.94 -6.57
CA CYS A 17 0.99 -3.30 -6.96
C CYS A 17 0.06 -3.43 -5.75
N LEU A 18 0.55 -3.88 -4.60
CA LEU A 18 -0.26 -4.12 -3.42
C LEU A 18 -0.83 -2.83 -2.81
N VAL A 19 0.00 -1.81 -2.61
CA VAL A 19 -0.40 -0.59 -1.87
C VAL A 19 -1.60 0.13 -2.52
N PRO A 20 -1.64 0.37 -3.86
CA PRO A 20 -2.81 0.94 -4.51
C PRO A 20 -4.08 0.09 -4.36
N GLN A 21 -3.96 -1.24 -4.34
CA GLN A 21 -5.11 -2.11 -4.12
C GLN A 21 -5.66 -1.97 -2.70
N ILE A 22 -4.78 -1.82 -1.70
CA ILE A 22 -5.20 -1.59 -0.31
C ILE A 22 -5.82 -0.20 -0.15
N TYR A 23 -5.26 0.84 -0.77
CA TYR A 23 -5.89 2.17 -0.79
C TYR A 23 -7.30 2.11 -1.38
N ASN A 24 -7.48 1.49 -2.55
CA ASN A 24 -8.79 1.33 -3.18
C ASN A 24 -9.74 0.50 -2.30
N ALA A 25 -9.27 -0.59 -1.70
CA ALA A 25 -10.09 -1.40 -0.80
C ALA A 25 -10.60 -0.57 0.38
N ARG A 26 -9.76 0.28 1.00
CA ARG A 26 -10.18 1.21 2.06
C ARG A 26 -11.18 2.25 1.53
N ARG A 27 -10.89 2.87 0.38
CA ARG A 27 -11.75 3.89 -0.26
C ARG A 27 -13.16 3.37 -0.55
N PHE A 28 -13.28 2.10 -0.94
CA PHE A 28 -14.56 1.46 -1.24
C PHE A 28 -15.12 0.60 -0.09
N SER A 29 -14.60 0.75 1.13
CA SER A 29 -15.08 0.03 2.33
C SER A 29 -15.10 -1.50 2.16
N CYS A 30 -14.12 -2.06 1.44
CA CYS A 30 -13.94 -3.50 1.30
C CYS A 30 -13.38 -4.09 2.63
N PRO A 31 -13.92 -5.21 3.13
CA PRO A 31 -13.41 -5.85 4.34
C PRO A 31 -11.96 -6.33 4.19
N LEU A 32 -11.10 -5.98 5.15
CA LEU A 32 -9.66 -6.33 5.13
C LEU A 32 -9.21 -7.15 6.35
N ASP A 33 -10.10 -7.42 7.30
CA ASP A 33 -9.77 -8.06 8.59
C ASP A 33 -9.21 -9.48 8.42
N ALA A 34 -9.56 -10.16 7.32
CA ALA A 34 -9.03 -11.48 6.97
C ALA A 34 -7.56 -11.47 6.52
N TYR A 35 -6.94 -10.30 6.31
CA TYR A 35 -5.62 -10.16 5.70
C TYR A 35 -4.59 -9.39 6.56
N PRO A 36 -4.35 -9.77 7.83
CA PRO A 36 -3.52 -8.98 8.75
C PRO A 36 -2.06 -8.84 8.28
N ARG A 37 -1.48 -9.87 7.67
CA ARG A 37 -0.12 -9.81 7.11
C ARG A 37 -0.04 -8.79 5.96
N THR A 38 -1.02 -8.82 5.07
CA THR A 38 -1.11 -7.89 3.93
C THR A 38 -1.23 -6.45 4.42
N MET A 39 -2.03 -6.21 5.47
CA MET A 39 -2.15 -4.89 6.10
C MET A 39 -0.85 -4.42 6.75
N ALA A 40 -0.12 -5.31 7.42
CA ALA A 40 1.18 -4.99 8.00
C ALA A 40 2.22 -4.59 6.95
N ILE A 41 2.25 -5.29 5.81
CA ILE A 41 3.14 -4.98 4.68
C ILE A 41 2.76 -3.64 4.05
N ALA A 42 1.48 -3.44 3.73
CA ALA A 42 1.00 -2.17 3.17
C ALA A 42 1.36 -1.00 4.10
N SER A 43 1.12 -1.13 5.41
CA SER A 43 1.50 -0.12 6.40
C SER A 43 3.00 0.15 6.46
N ARG A 44 3.85 -0.87 6.26
CA ARG A 44 5.31 -0.65 6.13
C ARG A 44 5.67 0.11 4.87
N CYS A 45 5.10 -0.25 3.72
CA CYS A 45 5.34 0.43 2.46
C CYS A 45 4.88 1.89 2.51
N GLU A 46 3.71 2.16 3.08
CA GLU A 46 3.14 3.51 3.25
C GLU A 46 4.01 4.46 4.08
N ARG A 47 4.94 3.94 4.89
CA ARG A 47 5.91 4.76 5.65
C ARG A 47 7.17 5.13 4.86
N LEU A 48 7.36 4.60 3.65
CA LEU A 48 8.54 4.87 2.84
C LEU A 48 8.28 6.08 1.94
N GLU A 49 9.28 6.97 1.83
CA GLU A 49 9.20 8.21 1.05
C GLU A 49 8.68 8.02 -0.40
N PRO A 50 9.09 6.99 -1.16
CA PRO A 50 8.54 6.79 -2.51
C PRO A 50 7.02 6.56 -2.54
N PHE A 51 6.45 5.89 -1.53
CA PHE A 51 5.01 5.64 -1.45
C PHE A 51 4.25 6.87 -0.95
N ILE A 52 4.84 7.64 -0.03
CA ILE A 52 4.27 8.91 0.46
C ILE A 52 4.15 9.91 -0.69
N ARG A 53 5.22 10.08 -1.49
CA ARG A 53 5.21 10.99 -2.64
C ARG A 53 4.24 10.55 -3.75
N ALA A 54 3.98 9.25 -3.85
CA ALA A 54 3.05 8.67 -4.81
C ALA A 54 1.60 8.57 -4.27
N PHE A 55 1.30 9.16 -3.11
CA PHE A 55 -0.04 9.09 -2.53
C PHE A 55 -1.06 9.80 -3.44
N PRO A 56 -2.23 9.19 -3.73
CA PRO A 56 -3.17 9.73 -4.71
C PRO A 56 -3.60 11.18 -4.46
N ASP A 57 -3.79 11.55 -3.19
CA ASP A 57 -4.30 12.89 -2.84
C ASP A 57 -3.22 14.00 -2.91
N THR A 58 -1.97 13.66 -3.20
CA THR A 58 -0.85 14.61 -3.31
C THR A 58 -0.36 14.81 -4.74
N GLN A 59 -1.10 14.31 -5.74
CA GLN A 59 -0.72 14.43 -7.16
C GLN A 59 -1.27 15.73 -7.75
N GLU A 60 -0.63 16.23 -8.81
CA GLU A 60 -0.99 17.53 -9.44
C GLU A 60 -2.41 17.53 -10.02
N ASP A 61 -2.90 16.37 -10.44
CA ASP A 61 -4.23 16.14 -11.01
C ASP A 61 -5.26 15.67 -9.97
N ALA A 62 -4.89 15.56 -8.70
CA ALA A 62 -5.81 15.14 -7.64
C ALA A 62 -6.91 16.19 -7.45
N VAL A 63 -8.17 15.80 -7.67
CA VAL A 63 -9.31 16.61 -7.26
C VAL A 63 -9.39 16.54 -5.74
N VAL A 64 -9.31 17.68 -5.06
CA VAL A 64 -9.44 17.77 -3.60
C VAL A 64 -10.75 17.09 -3.20
N SER A 65 -10.65 15.95 -2.52
CA SER A 65 -11.80 15.20 -2.01
C SER A 65 -12.41 15.86 -0.79
#